data_AF-A0A0S2SA15-F1
#
_entry.id   AF-A0A0S2SA15-F1
#
_cell.length_a   1.000
_cell.length_b   1.000
_cell.length_c   1.000
_cell.angle_alpha   90.00
_cell.angle_beta   90.00
_cell.angle_gamma   90.00
#
_symmetry.space_group_name_H-M   'P 1'
#
loop_
_entity.id
_entity.type
_entity.pdbx_description
1 polymer ?
#
loop_
_entity_poly.entity_id
_entity_poly.type
_entity_poly.pdbx_seq_one_letter_code
_entity_poly.pdbx_strand_id
1 'polypeptide(L)'
;MDKSNPFGTHYAYLIPKEGVFLTGHNAAPFELNKNISFIEQALFYTDDLKKQTISVDGKDSILLYIDSLVDQEIIQTHILDTLYKKTDSGSHQMFTTLNSQKDTDLRNAADSLIEGYFILMVDGAEEFYILSSEKTYARSTDEPENEGIIRGPHNGFIEQLSVNLNLIRKQIISTSLIVRYFYVGSKTRTKVAIMYMQDLANPELVEEVEKRIKAISSDLVLPPGFIQEFTEDNPFSLFPQQLSTERPDRVAANLMEGRVTILAEGSPTTALIVPVSFFAFYQSPDDYNGRWIISSFLRMIRMMSFLIAFTLPAVYIATIAFHSAILPLELAHTIKKSLENVPFPAIVEAMLLEVIFEVLREAGMRLPSRVGQTIGIVGTCQ
;
A
#
# COMPACT_ATOMS: atom_id res chain seq x y z
N MET A 1 26.15 -36.80 -17.67
CA MET A 1 24.79 -37.34 -17.48
C MET A 1 23.84 -36.16 -17.50
N ASP A 2 23.14 -36.04 -18.61
CA ASP A 2 22.08 -35.09 -18.89
C ASP A 2 20.80 -35.49 -18.12
N LYS A 3 20.06 -34.49 -17.62
CA LYS A 3 18.58 -34.42 -17.63
C LYS A 3 18.08 -33.05 -17.14
N SER A 4 17.80 -32.19 -18.13
CA SER A 4 16.55 -31.41 -18.29
C SER A 4 15.94 -30.65 -17.10
N ASN A 5 16.09 -29.31 -17.11
CA ASN A 5 15.10 -28.38 -16.57
C ASN A 5 14.69 -27.40 -17.70
N PRO A 6 13.46 -27.46 -18.24
CA PRO A 6 13.09 -26.69 -19.44
C PRO A 6 12.31 -25.37 -19.16
N PHE A 7 12.27 -24.85 -17.93
CA PHE A 7 11.56 -23.59 -17.62
C PHE A 7 12.46 -22.57 -16.95
N GLY A 8 13.38 -21.99 -17.73
CA GLY A 8 14.16 -20.83 -17.36
C GLY A 8 13.87 -19.69 -18.33
N THR A 9 12.70 -19.04 -18.23
CA THR A 9 12.46 -17.77 -18.91
C THR A 9 13.24 -16.67 -18.19
N HIS A 10 14.46 -16.43 -18.65
CA HIS A 10 15.20 -15.20 -18.38
C HIS A 10 14.48 -14.03 -19.08
N TYR A 11 13.58 -13.34 -18.36
CA TYR A 11 13.14 -12.01 -18.76
C TYR A 11 14.13 -10.99 -18.20
N ALA A 12 15.14 -10.65 -18.99
CA ALA A 12 15.91 -9.44 -18.77
C ALA A 12 15.00 -8.26 -19.16
N TYR A 13 14.44 -7.57 -18.15
CA TYR A 13 13.62 -6.39 -18.36
C TYR A 13 14.52 -5.25 -18.84
N LEU A 14 14.45 -4.93 -20.13
CA LEU A 14 14.99 -3.70 -20.68
C LEU A 14 14.12 -2.55 -20.18
N ILE A 15 14.55 -1.89 -19.11
CA ILE A 15 14.00 -0.61 -18.65
C ILE A 15 14.25 0.40 -19.78
N PRO A 16 13.22 0.97 -20.43
CA PRO A 16 13.45 2.03 -21.40
C PRO A 16 13.87 3.29 -20.65
N LYS A 17 15.16 3.61 -20.69
CA LYS A 17 15.67 4.94 -20.37
C LYS A 17 15.26 5.85 -21.51
N GLU A 18 14.16 6.58 -21.32
CA GLU A 18 13.88 7.94 -21.81
C GLU A 18 12.36 8.13 -21.87
N GLY A 19 11.87 9.17 -21.19
CA GLY A 19 10.48 9.61 -21.30
C GLY A 19 10.20 10.06 -22.73
N VAL A 20 9.64 9.16 -23.53
CA VAL A 20 9.13 9.51 -24.85
C VAL A 20 7.78 10.19 -24.64
N PHE A 21 7.80 11.52 -24.57
CA PHE A 21 6.62 12.33 -24.86
C PHE A 21 6.21 12.06 -26.31
N LEU A 22 5.39 11.04 -26.52
CA LEU A 22 4.84 10.71 -27.82
C LEU A 22 3.93 11.88 -28.21
N THR A 23 4.26 12.60 -29.27
CA THR A 23 3.42 13.65 -29.87
C THR A 23 3.17 13.24 -31.32
N GLY A 24 2.00 12.64 -31.56
CA GLY A 24 1.61 12.12 -32.88
C GLY A 24 0.29 11.36 -32.78
N HIS A 25 -0.56 11.45 -33.81
CA HIS A 25 -1.82 10.72 -33.93
C HIS A 25 -1.57 9.20 -33.82
N ASN A 26 -2.07 8.55 -32.76
CA ASN A 26 -1.93 7.10 -32.54
C ASN A 26 -3.27 6.40 -32.85
N ALA A 27 -3.75 6.60 -34.08
CA ALA A 27 -4.92 5.88 -34.56
C ALA A 27 -4.65 4.37 -34.50
N ALA A 28 -5.60 3.59 -34.03
CA ALA A 28 -5.50 2.13 -33.90
C ALA A 28 -5.23 1.48 -35.28
N PRO A 29 -4.04 0.89 -35.51
CA PRO A 29 -3.81 0.12 -36.72
C PRO A 29 -4.78 -1.07 -36.84
N PHE A 30 -4.99 -1.52 -38.08
CA PHE A 30 -5.85 -2.64 -38.46
C PHE A 30 -5.47 -3.99 -37.81
N GLU A 31 -4.25 -4.10 -37.27
CA GLU A 31 -3.73 -5.32 -36.65
C GLU A 31 -3.93 -5.30 -35.13
N LEU A 32 -4.75 -6.21 -34.64
CA LEU A 32 -5.08 -6.35 -33.21
C LEU A 32 -3.84 -6.47 -32.32
N ASN A 33 -2.83 -7.25 -32.74
CA ASN A 33 -1.61 -7.49 -31.97
C ASN A 33 -0.78 -6.21 -31.74
N LYS A 34 -0.76 -5.29 -32.71
CA LYS A 34 -0.06 -4.00 -32.57
C LYS A 34 -0.76 -3.10 -31.56
N ASN A 35 -2.09 -3.07 -31.58
CA ASN A 35 -2.90 -2.29 -30.63
C ASN A 35 -2.69 -2.78 -29.19
N ILE A 36 -2.71 -4.10 -28.99
CA ILE A 36 -2.44 -4.71 -27.68
C ILE A 36 -1.05 -4.33 -27.19
N SER A 37 -0.03 -4.48 -28.05
CA SER A 37 1.36 -4.18 -27.68
C SER A 37 1.55 -2.71 -27.30
N PHE A 38 0.86 -1.79 -27.98
CA PHE A 38 0.90 -0.37 -27.64
C PHE A 38 0.31 -0.09 -26.25
N ILE A 39 -0.85 -0.67 -25.93
CA ILE A 39 -1.49 -0.50 -24.62
C ILE A 39 -0.62 -1.12 -23.51
N GLU A 40 -0.05 -2.30 -23.75
CA GLU A 40 0.86 -2.93 -22.79
C GLU A 40 2.08 -2.05 -22.52
N GLN A 41 2.65 -1.42 -23.54
CA GLN A 41 3.77 -0.48 -23.37
C GLN A 41 3.34 0.77 -22.62
N ALA A 42 2.17 1.34 -22.95
CA ALA A 42 1.65 2.54 -22.30
C ALA A 42 1.36 2.33 -20.80
N LEU A 43 0.99 1.10 -20.41
CA LEU A 43 0.78 0.68 -19.02
C LEU A 43 2.00 -0.04 -18.42
N PHE A 44 3.17 0.08 -19.05
CA PHE A 44 4.43 -0.51 -18.61
C PHE A 44 4.35 -2.00 -18.23
N TYR A 45 3.55 -2.76 -18.98
CA TYR A 45 3.31 -4.17 -18.79
C TYR A 45 2.77 -4.53 -17.41
N THR A 46 2.01 -3.66 -16.74
CA THR A 46 1.43 -3.94 -15.41
C THR A 46 0.68 -5.29 -15.34
N ASP A 47 0.88 -6.05 -14.25
CA ASP A 47 0.41 -7.45 -14.17
C ASP A 47 -1.10 -7.56 -13.91
N ASP A 48 -1.74 -6.46 -13.51
CA ASP A 48 -3.18 -6.35 -13.28
C ASP A 48 -3.98 -6.01 -14.54
N LEU A 49 -3.33 -5.74 -15.67
CA LEU A 49 -3.97 -5.71 -16.98
C LEU A 49 -4.34 -7.14 -17.40
N LYS A 50 -5.64 -7.40 -17.58
CA LYS A 50 -6.17 -8.66 -18.08
C LYS A 50 -6.61 -8.55 -19.51
N LYS A 51 -6.40 -9.65 -20.22
CA LYS A 51 -6.69 -9.83 -21.63
C LYS A 51 -7.54 -11.07 -21.79
N GLN A 52 -8.75 -10.91 -22.29
CA GLN A 52 -9.65 -12.03 -22.53
C GLN A 52 -10.00 -12.08 -24.02
N THR A 53 -9.62 -13.17 -24.68
CA THR A 53 -9.95 -13.40 -26.08
C THR A 53 -11.39 -13.89 -26.20
N ILE A 54 -12.15 -13.24 -27.07
CA ILE A 54 -13.55 -13.57 -27.37
C ILE A 54 -13.77 -13.55 -28.88
N SER A 55 -14.83 -14.21 -29.35
CA SER A 55 -15.23 -14.14 -30.75
C SER A 55 -16.49 -13.30 -30.88
N VAL A 56 -16.44 -12.25 -31.70
CA VAL A 56 -17.57 -11.37 -32.00
C VAL A 56 -17.85 -11.47 -33.49
N ASP A 57 -19.06 -11.90 -33.87
CA ASP A 57 -19.47 -12.11 -35.27
C ASP A 57 -18.48 -13.00 -36.08
N GLY A 58 -17.84 -13.98 -35.43
CA GLY A 58 -16.87 -14.88 -36.06
C GLY A 58 -15.47 -14.29 -36.28
N LYS A 59 -15.21 -13.07 -35.78
CA LYS A 59 -13.87 -12.45 -35.78
C LYS A 59 -13.20 -12.60 -34.42
N ASP A 60 -11.88 -12.70 -34.43
CA ASP A 60 -11.08 -12.66 -33.21
C ASP A 60 -11.19 -11.27 -32.58
N SER A 61 -11.45 -11.22 -31.28
CA SER A 61 -11.62 -9.96 -30.53
C SER A 61 -10.98 -10.11 -29.16
N ILE A 62 -10.59 -8.99 -28.57
CA ILE A 62 -9.98 -8.98 -27.24
C ILE A 62 -10.67 -7.95 -26.34
N LEU A 63 -10.98 -8.40 -25.13
CA LEU A 63 -11.45 -7.57 -24.04
C LEU A 63 -10.27 -7.28 -23.11
N LEU A 64 -9.96 -6.00 -22.94
CA LEU A 64 -8.93 -5.50 -22.03
C LEU A 64 -9.59 -4.82 -20.84
N TYR A 65 -9.07 -5.08 -19.64
CA TYR A 65 -9.52 -4.44 -18.40
C TYR A 65 -8.47 -4.55 -17.31
N ILE A 66 -8.53 -3.67 -16.31
CA ILE A 66 -7.70 -3.76 -15.11
C ILE A 66 -8.47 -4.53 -14.03
N ASP A 67 -7.93 -5.69 -13.62
CA ASP A 67 -8.57 -6.63 -12.69
C ASP A 67 -8.94 -6.00 -11.35
N SER A 68 -8.11 -5.08 -10.84
CA SER A 68 -8.38 -4.40 -9.57
C SER A 68 -9.47 -3.33 -9.68
N LEU A 69 -9.73 -2.78 -10.86
CA LEU A 69 -10.71 -1.70 -11.05
C LEU A 69 -12.12 -2.19 -11.38
N VAL A 70 -12.23 -3.43 -11.85
CA VAL A 70 -13.44 -3.97 -12.46
C VAL A 70 -14.05 -5.08 -11.60
N ASP A 71 -15.38 -5.24 -11.66
CA ASP A 71 -16.05 -6.40 -11.07
C ASP A 71 -16.13 -7.56 -12.07
N GLN A 72 -15.55 -8.71 -11.72
CA GLN A 72 -15.58 -9.90 -12.58
C GLN A 72 -17.00 -10.43 -12.79
N GLU A 73 -17.92 -10.21 -11.86
CA GLU A 73 -19.32 -10.62 -12.01
C GLU A 73 -20.02 -9.82 -13.11
N ILE A 74 -19.67 -8.53 -13.26
CA ILE A 74 -20.16 -7.68 -14.36
C ILE A 74 -19.63 -8.20 -15.70
N ILE A 75 -18.37 -8.64 -15.75
CA ILE A 75 -17.77 -9.22 -16.97
C ILE A 75 -18.58 -10.43 -17.44
N GLN A 76 -18.84 -11.38 -16.53
CA GLN A 76 -19.53 -12.60 -16.91
C GLN A 76 -21.00 -12.35 -17.25
N THR A 77 -21.71 -11.63 -16.40
CA THR A 77 -23.17 -11.54 -16.46
C THR A 77 -23.67 -10.49 -17.46
N HIS A 78 -22.93 -9.39 -17.64
CA HIS A 78 -23.34 -8.29 -18.51
C HIS A 78 -22.61 -8.28 -19.86
N ILE A 79 -21.32 -8.63 -19.89
CA ILE A 79 -20.53 -8.56 -21.12
C ILE A 79 -20.54 -9.90 -21.85
N LEU A 80 -20.03 -10.97 -21.23
CA LEU A 80 -19.91 -12.28 -21.88
C LEU A 80 -21.28 -12.89 -22.21
N ASP A 81 -22.23 -12.85 -21.26
CA ASP A 81 -23.58 -13.37 -21.49
C ASP A 81 -24.31 -12.65 -22.64
N THR A 82 -24.13 -11.33 -22.76
CA THR A 82 -24.67 -10.56 -23.88
C THR A 82 -23.96 -10.92 -25.18
N LEU A 83 -22.64 -11.15 -25.13
CA LEU A 83 -21.81 -11.59 -26.27
C LEU A 83 -22.24 -12.95 -26.83
N TYR A 84 -22.51 -13.93 -25.95
CA TYR A 84 -22.90 -15.28 -26.37
C TYR A 84 -24.37 -15.44 -26.74
N LYS A 85 -25.29 -14.63 -26.20
CA LYS A 85 -26.75 -14.76 -26.44
C LYS A 85 -27.25 -14.02 -27.70
N LYS A 86 -26.53 -13.02 -28.21
CA LYS A 86 -26.99 -12.13 -29.30
C LYS A 86 -26.28 -12.31 -30.64
N THR A 87 -25.52 -13.38 -30.84
CA THR A 87 -24.77 -13.70 -32.07
C THR A 87 -25.62 -13.80 -33.36
N ASP A 88 -26.95 -13.70 -33.28
CA ASP A 88 -27.90 -13.78 -34.40
C ASP A 88 -28.46 -12.40 -34.82
N SER A 89 -28.15 -11.31 -34.10
CA SER A 89 -28.64 -9.96 -34.39
C SER A 89 -27.46 -8.99 -34.39
N GLY A 90 -27.08 -8.51 -35.57
CA GLY A 90 -25.80 -7.85 -35.84
C GLY A 90 -25.28 -6.87 -34.77
N SER A 91 -23.94 -6.87 -34.64
CA SER A 91 -23.13 -6.13 -33.66
C SER A 91 -23.52 -4.69 -33.32
N HIS A 92 -24.20 -3.97 -34.22
CA HIS A 92 -24.58 -2.56 -33.99
C HIS A 92 -25.63 -2.33 -32.88
N GLN A 93 -26.50 -3.31 -32.59
CA GLN A 93 -27.51 -3.19 -31.51
C GLN A 93 -27.02 -3.71 -30.14
N MET A 94 -25.83 -4.31 -30.12
CA MET A 94 -25.24 -4.93 -28.93
C MET A 94 -24.65 -3.87 -27.98
N PHE A 95 -23.89 -2.94 -28.54
CA PHE A 95 -23.18 -1.90 -27.81
C PHE A 95 -24.10 -0.76 -27.33
N THR A 96 -25.30 -0.61 -27.91
CA THR A 96 -26.27 0.40 -27.47
C THR A 96 -26.86 0.12 -26.08
N THR A 97 -26.77 -1.12 -25.57
CA THR A 97 -27.35 -1.51 -24.26
C THR A 97 -26.37 -1.30 -23.10
N LEU A 98 -25.07 -1.38 -23.37
CA LEU A 98 -23.98 -1.11 -22.42
C LEU A 98 -23.41 0.24 -22.83
N ASN A 99 -23.72 1.36 -22.17
CA ASN A 99 -23.26 2.72 -22.53
C ASN A 99 -21.85 2.72 -23.17
N SER A 100 -21.81 2.61 -24.50
CA SER A 100 -20.58 2.30 -25.24
C SER A 100 -20.17 3.52 -26.03
N GLN A 101 -18.90 3.88 -25.94
CA GLN A 101 -18.31 4.90 -26.79
C GLN A 101 -17.33 4.25 -27.75
N LYS A 102 -17.37 4.67 -29.02
CA LYS A 102 -16.37 4.27 -30.01
C LYS A 102 -15.23 5.27 -30.00
N ASP A 103 -14.01 4.79 -30.13
CA ASP A 103 -12.82 5.64 -30.26
C ASP A 103 -11.78 4.94 -31.15
N THR A 104 -10.82 5.73 -31.64
CA THR A 104 -9.72 5.31 -32.50
C THR A 104 -8.36 5.61 -31.89
N ASP A 105 -8.26 6.48 -30.88
CA ASP A 105 -6.98 6.83 -30.23
C ASP A 105 -6.61 5.82 -29.14
N LEU A 106 -5.53 5.08 -29.36
CA LEU A 106 -5.06 4.09 -28.39
C LEU A 106 -4.63 4.70 -27.04
N ARG A 107 -4.37 6.00 -26.96
CA ARG A 107 -4.14 6.68 -25.67
C ARG A 107 -5.41 6.78 -24.85
N ASN A 108 -6.51 7.18 -25.48
CA ASN A 108 -7.80 7.22 -24.84
C ASN A 108 -8.19 5.81 -24.35
N ALA A 109 -7.78 4.75 -25.05
CA ALA A 109 -7.94 3.39 -24.55
C ALA A 109 -7.17 3.15 -23.25
N ALA A 110 -5.89 3.54 -23.18
CA ALA A 110 -5.07 3.39 -21.96
C ALA A 110 -5.61 4.22 -20.79
N ASP A 111 -6.03 5.46 -21.05
CA ASP A 111 -6.63 6.36 -20.06
C ASP A 111 -7.98 5.82 -19.56
N SER A 112 -8.82 5.30 -20.47
CA SER A 112 -10.09 4.67 -20.09
C SER A 112 -9.86 3.39 -19.26
N LEU A 113 -8.81 2.61 -19.53
CA LEU A 113 -8.49 1.42 -18.74
C LEU A 113 -8.15 1.76 -17.27
N ILE A 114 -7.38 2.83 -17.04
CA ILE A 114 -7.03 3.28 -15.68
C ILE A 114 -8.19 3.94 -14.94
N GLU A 115 -9.22 4.39 -15.67
CA GLU A 115 -10.50 4.85 -15.10
C GLU A 115 -11.45 3.70 -14.76
N GLY A 116 -11.12 2.46 -15.16
CA GLY A 116 -11.92 1.27 -14.86
C GLY A 116 -12.97 0.91 -15.92
N TYR A 117 -12.82 1.43 -17.14
CA TYR A 117 -13.59 1.01 -18.30
C TYR A 117 -13.03 -0.28 -18.91
N PHE A 118 -13.88 -0.96 -19.68
CA PHE A 118 -13.45 -2.05 -20.55
C PHE A 118 -13.14 -1.54 -21.93
N ILE A 119 -12.12 -2.12 -22.56
CA ILE A 119 -11.82 -1.88 -23.97
C ILE A 119 -12.03 -3.16 -24.76
N LEU A 120 -12.94 -3.13 -25.72
CA LEU A 120 -13.15 -4.19 -26.68
C LEU A 120 -12.55 -3.79 -28.03
N MET A 121 -11.58 -4.57 -28.50
CA MET A 121 -11.01 -4.42 -29.84
C MET A 121 -11.38 -5.64 -30.69
N VAL A 122 -11.81 -5.38 -31.93
CA VAL A 122 -12.19 -6.41 -32.90
C VAL A 122 -11.14 -6.45 -34.00
N ASP A 123 -10.69 -7.65 -34.38
CA ASP A 123 -9.69 -7.78 -35.43
C ASP A 123 -10.19 -7.24 -36.78
N GLY A 124 -9.33 -6.46 -37.44
CA GLY A 124 -9.66 -5.76 -38.68
C GLY A 124 -10.66 -4.61 -38.55
N ALA A 125 -10.81 -4.01 -37.37
CA ALA A 125 -11.53 -2.75 -37.17
C ALA A 125 -10.57 -1.61 -36.79
N GLU A 126 -10.80 -0.41 -37.33
CA GLU A 126 -10.04 0.81 -36.99
C GLU A 126 -10.53 1.47 -35.69
N GLU A 127 -11.72 1.09 -35.23
CA GLU A 127 -12.35 1.59 -34.01
C GLU A 127 -12.38 0.51 -32.93
N PHE A 128 -12.24 0.92 -31.67
CA PHE A 128 -12.49 0.09 -30.50
C PHE A 128 -13.67 0.63 -29.69
N TYR A 129 -14.23 -0.22 -28.84
CA TYR A 129 -15.36 0.14 -27.97
C TYR A 129 -14.89 0.28 -26.52
N ILE A 130 -15.20 1.42 -25.94
CA ILE A 130 -15.08 1.70 -24.50
C ILE A 130 -16.42 1.36 -23.88
N LEU A 131 -16.45 0.40 -22.96
CA LEU A 131 -17.66 -0.01 -22.26
C LEU A 131 -17.55 0.40 -20.80
N SER A 132 -18.57 1.11 -20.30
CA SER A 132 -18.64 1.47 -18.88
C SER A 132 -18.82 0.24 -17.99
N SER A 133 -17.91 0.07 -17.03
CA SER A 133 -18.15 -0.74 -15.84
C SER A 133 -18.51 0.24 -14.72
N GLU A 134 -19.80 0.45 -14.44
CA GLU A 134 -20.15 1.20 -13.24
C GLU A 134 -19.92 0.31 -12.02
N LYS A 135 -18.69 0.28 -11.53
CA LYS A 135 -18.37 -0.33 -10.23
C LYS A 135 -18.60 0.68 -9.12
N THR A 136 -19.80 0.67 -8.56
CA THR A 136 -20.02 1.23 -7.22
C THR A 136 -19.72 0.13 -6.20
N TYR A 137 -18.49 0.09 -5.67
CA TYR A 137 -18.30 -0.56 -4.38
C TYR A 137 -19.18 0.20 -3.38
N ALA A 138 -20.29 -0.41 -2.95
CA ALA A 138 -21.00 0.07 -1.78
C ALA A 138 -19.95 0.15 -0.65
N ARG A 139 -19.89 1.28 0.06
CA ARG A 139 -18.93 1.52 1.16
C ARG A 139 -18.86 0.27 2.05
N SER A 140 -17.80 -0.52 1.92
CA SER A 140 -17.54 -1.72 2.72
C SER A 140 -16.20 -1.65 3.46
N THR A 141 -15.49 -0.53 3.33
CA THR A 141 -14.26 -0.28 4.07
C THR A 141 -14.61 0.56 5.28
N ASP A 142 -14.39 -0.01 6.47
CA ASP A 142 -14.52 0.71 7.73
C ASP A 142 -13.32 1.63 7.96
N GLU A 143 -13.46 2.53 8.94
CA GLU A 143 -12.36 3.39 9.37
C GLU A 143 -11.29 2.55 10.08
N PRO A 144 -10.00 2.74 9.77
CA PRO A 144 -8.93 1.99 10.44
C PRO A 144 -8.88 2.35 11.93
N GLU A 145 -8.98 1.33 12.78
CA GLU A 145 -8.98 1.51 14.24
C GLU A 145 -7.65 2.06 14.75
N ASN A 146 -6.53 1.70 14.11
CA ASN A 146 -5.18 2.09 14.53
C ASN A 146 -4.73 3.45 13.97
N GLU A 147 -5.37 3.94 12.90
CA GLU A 147 -5.03 5.21 12.23
C GLU A 147 -6.26 6.08 11.96
N GLY A 148 -7.09 6.27 12.99
CA GLY A 148 -8.23 7.19 12.95
C GLY A 148 -7.81 8.64 12.74
N ILE A 149 -8.59 9.40 11.96
CA ILE A 149 -8.30 10.80 11.64
C ILE A 149 -9.50 11.71 11.87
N ILE A 150 -9.24 13.00 12.08
CA ILE A 150 -10.30 13.99 12.23
C ILE A 150 -10.77 14.51 10.87
N ARG A 151 -9.87 14.59 9.87
CA ARG A 151 -10.17 15.16 8.56
C ARG A 151 -9.51 14.38 7.43
N GLY A 152 -10.31 13.73 6.60
CA GLY A 152 -9.86 13.03 5.40
C GLY A 152 -10.76 11.85 5.05
N PRO A 153 -10.34 10.96 4.14
CA PRO A 153 -11.10 9.76 3.83
C PRO A 153 -11.09 8.77 5.00
N HIS A 154 -12.23 8.15 5.31
CA HIS A 154 -12.35 7.15 6.39
C HIS A 154 -12.24 5.71 5.87
N ASN A 155 -11.65 5.51 4.70
CA ASN A 155 -11.53 4.16 4.12
C ASN A 155 -10.24 3.52 4.61
N GLY A 156 -10.33 2.40 5.32
CA GLY A 156 -9.20 1.52 5.64
C GLY A 156 -9.01 0.41 4.60
N PHE A 157 -7.82 -0.19 4.58
CA PHE A 157 -7.59 -1.45 3.88
C PHE A 157 -8.33 -2.60 4.57
N ILE A 158 -8.59 -3.66 3.81
CA ILE A 158 -9.17 -4.92 4.29
C ILE A 158 -8.25 -6.09 3.92
N GLU A 159 -8.62 -7.33 4.23
CA GLU A 159 -7.79 -8.51 3.96
C GLU A 159 -7.68 -8.86 2.47
N GLN A 160 -8.65 -8.42 1.66
CA GLN A 160 -8.73 -8.74 0.24
C GLN A 160 -7.83 -7.82 -0.60
N LEU A 161 -6.82 -8.41 -1.25
CA LEU A 161 -5.82 -7.65 -2.00
C LEU A 161 -6.43 -6.86 -3.17
N SER A 162 -7.39 -7.44 -3.89
CA SER A 162 -8.02 -6.78 -5.04
C SER A 162 -8.75 -5.49 -4.66
N VAL A 163 -9.41 -5.48 -3.49
CA VAL A 163 -10.08 -4.28 -2.96
C VAL A 163 -9.06 -3.23 -2.55
N ASN A 164 -7.96 -3.62 -1.89
CA ASN A 164 -6.92 -2.67 -1.52
C ASN A 164 -6.25 -2.01 -2.74
N LEU A 165 -5.98 -2.80 -3.79
CA LEU A 165 -5.47 -2.28 -5.06
C LEU A 165 -6.48 -1.33 -5.72
N ASN A 166 -7.78 -1.63 -5.63
CA ASN A 166 -8.84 -0.73 -6.12
C ASN A 166 -8.80 0.63 -5.41
N LEU A 167 -8.70 0.63 -4.07
CA LEU A 167 -8.69 1.85 -3.27
C LEU A 167 -7.51 2.75 -3.65
N ILE A 168 -6.34 2.18 -3.90
CA ILE A 168 -5.14 2.93 -4.30
C ILE A 168 -5.29 3.46 -5.73
N ARG A 169 -5.72 2.63 -6.70
CA ARG A 169 -5.92 3.08 -8.09
C ARG A 169 -7.00 4.14 -8.24
N LYS A 170 -8.03 4.13 -7.39
CA LYS A 170 -9.04 5.21 -7.36
C LYS A 170 -8.49 6.56 -6.90
N GLN A 171 -7.40 6.56 -6.14
CA GLN A 171 -6.75 7.78 -5.70
C GLN A 171 -5.67 8.25 -6.68
N ILE A 172 -4.97 7.32 -7.33
CA ILE A 172 -3.94 7.60 -8.34
C ILE A 172 -4.43 7.13 -9.72
N ILE A 173 -4.99 8.06 -10.47
CA ILE A 173 -5.41 7.85 -11.87
C ILE A 173 -4.20 8.18 -12.76
N SER A 174 -3.31 7.20 -12.98
CA SER A 174 -2.15 7.34 -13.84
C SER A 174 -1.75 6.01 -14.49
N THR A 175 -1.36 6.06 -15.77
CA THR A 175 -0.80 4.94 -16.52
C THR A 175 0.58 4.52 -16.02
N SER A 176 1.27 5.39 -15.28
CA SER A 176 2.59 5.13 -14.71
C SER A 176 2.54 4.32 -13.41
N LEU A 177 1.36 4.09 -12.84
CA LEU A 177 1.19 3.24 -11.65
C LEU A 177 1.22 1.76 -12.03
N ILE A 178 2.32 1.09 -11.69
CA ILE A 178 2.55 -0.32 -11.99
C ILE A 178 2.17 -1.18 -10.78
N VAL A 179 1.54 -2.32 -11.06
CA VAL A 179 1.33 -3.42 -10.11
C VAL A 179 2.11 -4.65 -10.60
N ARG A 180 2.91 -5.24 -9.71
CA ARG A 180 3.61 -6.50 -9.96
C ARG A 180 3.17 -7.57 -8.97
N TYR A 181 2.76 -8.73 -9.49
CA TYR A 181 2.31 -9.85 -8.66
C TYR A 181 3.41 -10.88 -8.44
N PHE A 182 3.53 -11.30 -7.19
CA PHE A 182 4.42 -12.37 -6.74
C PHE A 182 3.63 -13.40 -5.95
N TYR A 183 4.11 -14.64 -5.99
CA TYR A 183 3.59 -15.72 -5.16
C TYR A 183 4.72 -16.20 -4.26
N VAL A 184 4.54 -16.04 -2.95
CA VAL A 184 5.54 -16.40 -1.94
C VAL A 184 5.01 -17.53 -1.07
N GLY A 185 5.93 -18.35 -0.56
CA GLY A 185 5.61 -19.52 0.25
C GLY A 185 5.64 -20.83 -0.55
N SER A 186 6.38 -21.82 -0.05
CA SER A 186 6.58 -23.11 -0.74
C SER A 186 5.33 -24.00 -0.67
N LYS A 187 4.60 -23.96 0.46
CA LYS A 187 3.37 -24.73 0.70
C LYS A 187 2.13 -23.85 0.63
N THR A 188 2.17 -22.65 1.21
CA THR A 188 1.10 -21.66 1.09
C THR A 188 1.46 -20.66 0.00
N ARG A 189 0.78 -20.70 -1.14
CA ARG A 189 1.01 -19.74 -2.24
C ARG A 189 0.32 -18.41 -1.94
N THR A 190 0.93 -17.59 -1.09
CA THR A 190 0.40 -16.27 -0.73
C THR A 190 0.68 -15.28 -1.86
N LYS A 191 -0.37 -14.59 -2.34
CA LYS A 191 -0.26 -13.57 -3.38
C LYS A 191 0.21 -12.25 -2.76
N VAL A 192 1.25 -11.66 -3.32
CA VAL A 192 1.84 -10.37 -2.93
C VAL A 192 1.83 -9.45 -4.13
N ALA A 193 1.47 -8.19 -3.94
CA ALA A 193 1.55 -7.15 -4.95
C ALA A 193 2.56 -6.08 -4.52
N ILE A 194 3.45 -5.71 -5.44
CA ILE A 194 4.27 -4.51 -5.33
C ILE A 194 3.63 -3.43 -6.19
N MET A 195 3.53 -2.21 -5.65
CA MET A 195 3.08 -1.03 -6.37
C MET A 195 4.16 0.05 -6.35
N TYR A 196 4.35 0.72 -7.48
CA TYR A 196 5.25 1.87 -7.61
C TYR A 196 4.87 2.72 -8.82
N MET A 197 5.30 3.99 -8.79
CA MET A 197 5.19 4.92 -9.91
C MET A 197 6.43 4.79 -10.79
N GLN A 198 6.28 4.33 -12.03
CA GLN A 198 7.38 4.05 -12.95
C GLN A 198 8.27 5.25 -13.27
N ASP A 199 7.68 6.44 -13.25
CA ASP A 199 8.30 7.73 -13.56
C ASP A 199 8.98 8.38 -12.34
N LEU A 200 8.60 7.99 -11.11
CA LEU A 200 9.09 8.59 -9.87
C LEU A 200 9.98 7.66 -9.05
N ALA A 201 9.73 6.36 -9.07
CA ALA A 201 10.44 5.40 -8.25
C ALA A 201 11.86 5.16 -8.75
N ASN A 202 12.81 5.01 -7.82
CA ASN A 202 14.16 4.62 -8.18
C ASN A 202 14.16 3.16 -8.69
N PRO A 203 14.58 2.88 -9.93
CA PRO A 203 14.57 1.52 -10.48
C PRO A 203 15.45 0.54 -9.69
N GLU A 204 16.57 0.99 -9.12
CA GLU A 204 17.45 0.13 -8.29
C GLU A 204 16.73 -0.33 -7.01
N LEU A 205 15.93 0.56 -6.42
CA LEU A 205 15.11 0.24 -5.25
C LEU A 205 14.04 -0.80 -5.61
N VAL A 206 13.33 -0.60 -6.73
CA VAL A 206 12.30 -1.53 -7.19
C VAL A 206 12.89 -2.92 -7.42
N GLU A 207 14.04 -3.01 -8.10
CA GLU A 207 14.72 -4.27 -8.38
C GLU A 207 15.13 -5.00 -7.09
N GLU A 208 15.67 -4.27 -6.11
CA GLU A 208 16.06 -4.87 -4.83
C GLU A 208 14.84 -5.36 -4.02
N VAL A 209 13.73 -4.61 -4.02
CA VAL A 209 12.48 -5.05 -3.38
C VAL A 209 11.93 -6.31 -4.06
N GLU A 210 11.89 -6.35 -5.39
CA GLU A 210 11.47 -7.54 -6.14
C GLU A 210 12.36 -8.75 -5.85
N LYS A 211 13.67 -8.55 -5.83
CA LYS A 211 14.65 -9.60 -5.55
C LYS A 211 14.45 -10.17 -4.15
N ARG A 212 14.17 -9.34 -3.15
CA ARG A 212 13.89 -9.81 -1.78
C ARG A 212 12.61 -10.59 -1.67
N ILE A 213 11.54 -10.12 -2.30
CA ILE A 213 10.26 -10.84 -2.32
C ILE A 213 10.41 -12.21 -3.00
N LYS A 214 11.17 -12.29 -4.09
CA LYS A 214 11.48 -13.56 -4.77
C LYS A 214 12.37 -14.49 -3.94
N ALA A 215 13.20 -13.94 -3.05
CA ALA A 215 14.10 -14.71 -2.19
C ALA A 215 13.41 -15.30 -0.95
N ILE A 216 12.12 -14.97 -0.69
CA ILE A 216 11.37 -15.49 0.46
C ILE A 216 11.20 -17.01 0.32
N SER A 217 12.03 -17.77 1.02
CA SER A 217 11.96 -19.23 1.11
C SER A 217 11.41 -19.66 2.47
N SER A 218 10.10 -19.54 2.65
CA SER A 218 9.39 -20.10 3.82
C SER A 218 8.32 -21.07 3.35
N ASP A 219 7.97 -22.07 4.17
CA ASP A 219 6.86 -22.97 3.90
C ASP A 219 5.51 -22.24 4.01
N LEU A 220 5.41 -21.37 5.01
CA LEU A 220 4.25 -20.57 5.36
C LEU A 220 4.66 -19.10 5.44
N VAL A 221 3.94 -18.22 4.73
CA VAL A 221 4.13 -16.77 4.82
C VAL A 221 2.84 -16.17 5.34
N LEU A 222 2.88 -15.67 6.58
CA LEU A 222 1.78 -14.96 7.25
C LEU A 222 2.03 -13.44 7.18
N PRO A 223 1.25 -12.70 6.38
CA PRO A 223 1.33 -11.25 6.34
C PRO A 223 0.77 -10.58 7.61
N PRO A 224 1.15 -9.32 7.91
CA PRO A 224 2.22 -8.56 7.25
C PRO A 224 3.62 -8.93 7.76
N GLY A 225 3.73 -9.45 8.98
CA GLY A 225 4.99 -9.52 9.74
C GLY A 225 6.10 -10.34 9.06
N PHE A 226 5.77 -11.48 8.45
CA PHE A 226 6.78 -12.30 7.77
C PHE A 226 7.36 -11.55 6.57
N ILE A 227 6.50 -10.89 5.78
CA ILE A 227 6.93 -10.15 4.60
C ILE A 227 7.84 -9.00 5.03
N GLN A 228 7.46 -8.28 6.09
CA GLN A 228 8.29 -7.22 6.66
C GLN A 228 9.67 -7.75 7.06
N GLU A 229 9.74 -8.81 7.86
CA GLU A 229 11.01 -9.39 8.33
C GLU A 229 11.92 -9.82 7.17
N PHE A 230 11.37 -10.49 6.15
CA PHE A 230 12.16 -10.95 5.01
C PHE A 230 12.59 -9.83 4.05
N THR A 231 11.95 -8.67 4.11
CA THR A 231 12.26 -7.55 3.22
C THR A 231 13.08 -6.45 3.89
N GLU A 232 13.28 -6.50 5.21
CA GLU A 232 14.11 -5.57 5.97
C GLU A 232 15.61 -5.70 5.64
N ASP A 233 16.33 -4.57 5.58
CA ASP A 233 17.78 -4.56 5.35
C ASP A 233 18.56 -5.06 6.58
N ASN A 234 18.18 -4.56 7.75
CA ASN A 234 18.88 -4.80 9.01
C ASN A 234 17.92 -5.41 10.04
N PRO A 235 17.80 -6.74 10.13
CA PRO A 235 16.83 -7.39 11.03
C PRO A 235 17.14 -7.16 12.52
N PHE A 236 18.37 -6.73 12.86
CA PHE A 236 18.76 -6.39 14.22
C PHE A 236 18.59 -4.89 14.55
N SER A 237 18.08 -4.10 13.61
CA SER A 237 17.78 -2.68 13.86
C SER A 237 16.64 -2.58 14.88
N LEU A 238 16.84 -1.77 15.93
CA LEU A 238 15.77 -1.42 16.86
C LEU A 238 14.71 -0.51 16.23
N PHE A 239 15.08 0.16 15.12
CA PHE A 239 14.18 1.06 14.41
C PHE A 239 13.57 0.35 13.20
N PRO A 240 12.24 0.44 13.01
CA PRO A 240 11.58 -0.11 11.84
C PRO A 240 12.07 0.59 10.57
N GLN A 241 12.38 -0.20 9.55
CA GLN A 241 12.87 0.25 8.24
C GLN A 241 11.75 0.34 7.19
N GLN A 242 10.56 -0.09 7.57
CA GLN A 242 9.34 -0.08 6.77
C GLN A 242 8.23 0.60 7.55
N LEU A 243 7.34 1.27 6.85
CA LEU A 243 6.17 1.89 7.45
C LEU A 243 4.95 1.04 7.12
N SER A 244 4.37 0.40 8.14
CA SER A 244 3.06 -0.22 8.05
C SER A 244 1.98 0.84 8.12
N THR A 245 1.00 0.79 7.21
CA THR A 245 -0.16 1.66 7.29
C THR A 245 -1.44 0.96 6.88
N GLU A 246 -2.54 1.33 7.54
CA GLU A 246 -3.88 0.84 7.21
C GLU A 246 -4.63 1.70 6.21
N ARG A 247 -3.99 2.78 5.76
CA ARG A 247 -4.67 3.83 5.02
C ARG A 247 -4.23 3.92 3.56
N PRO A 248 -5.19 3.89 2.61
CA PRO A 248 -4.89 4.04 1.19
C PRO A 248 -4.40 5.45 0.82
N ASP A 249 -4.86 6.51 1.51
CA ASP A 249 -4.40 7.89 1.27
C ASP A 249 -2.93 8.09 1.61
N ARG A 250 -2.47 7.50 2.72
CA ARG A 250 -1.07 7.51 3.10
C ARG A 250 -0.21 6.74 2.08
N VAL A 251 -0.68 5.60 1.60
CA VAL A 251 -0.01 4.85 0.53
C VAL A 251 0.09 5.68 -0.74
N ALA A 252 -1.01 6.30 -1.18
CA ALA A 252 -1.02 7.10 -2.39
C ALA A 252 -0.03 8.26 -2.32
N ALA A 253 0.01 8.99 -1.20
CA ALA A 253 0.98 10.06 -0.99
C ALA A 253 2.44 9.57 -1.09
N ASN A 254 2.75 8.41 -0.51
CA ASN A 254 4.10 7.86 -0.54
C ASN A 254 4.49 7.31 -1.93
N LEU A 255 3.55 6.74 -2.69
CA LEU A 255 3.78 6.34 -4.09
C LEU A 255 4.11 7.57 -4.96
N MET A 256 3.42 8.69 -4.72
CA MET A 256 3.70 9.98 -5.39
C MET A 256 5.03 10.63 -4.96
N GLU A 257 5.63 10.19 -3.85
CA GLU A 257 6.99 10.55 -3.46
C GLU A 257 8.07 9.63 -4.08
N GLY A 258 7.68 8.67 -4.93
CA GLY A 258 8.60 7.72 -5.56
C GLY A 258 8.98 6.53 -4.67
N ARG A 259 8.20 6.27 -3.61
CA ARG A 259 8.39 5.08 -2.75
C ARG A 259 7.67 3.87 -3.34
N VAL A 260 8.03 2.69 -2.86
CA VAL A 260 7.45 1.41 -3.25
C VAL A 260 6.52 0.94 -2.13
N THR A 261 5.38 0.36 -2.49
CA THR A 261 4.43 -0.22 -1.54
C THR A 261 4.29 -1.72 -1.79
N ILE A 262 4.22 -2.50 -0.72
CA ILE A 262 4.03 -3.95 -0.74
C ILE A 262 2.72 -4.27 -0.03
N LEU A 263 1.85 -5.00 -0.70
CA LEU A 263 0.56 -5.47 -0.19
C LEU A 263 0.50 -6.99 -0.33
N ALA A 264 -0.16 -7.68 0.60
CA ALA A 264 -0.29 -9.12 0.56
C ALA A 264 -1.73 -9.57 0.83
N GLU A 265 -2.13 -10.64 0.16
CA GLU A 265 -3.43 -11.27 0.33
C GLU A 265 -3.56 -11.83 1.75
N GLY A 266 -4.68 -11.54 2.40
CA GLY A 266 -4.94 -11.99 3.77
C GLY A 266 -4.19 -11.20 4.85
N SER A 267 -3.48 -10.13 4.49
CA SER A 267 -2.90 -9.21 5.48
C SER A 267 -4.02 -8.44 6.18
N PRO A 268 -4.18 -8.55 7.51
CA PRO A 268 -5.15 -7.74 8.24
C PRO A 268 -4.75 -6.28 8.10
N THR A 269 -5.55 -5.57 7.30
CA THR A 269 -5.61 -4.10 7.20
C THR A 269 -4.32 -3.35 6.86
N THR A 270 -3.16 -3.96 6.64
CA THR A 270 -1.87 -3.22 6.55
C THR A 270 -1.12 -3.38 5.23
N ALA A 271 -0.65 -2.25 4.70
CA ALA A 271 0.30 -2.12 3.59
C ALA A 271 1.69 -1.69 4.10
N LEU A 272 2.76 -2.17 3.47
CA LEU A 272 4.14 -1.84 3.84
C LEU A 272 4.74 -0.87 2.83
N ILE A 273 5.26 0.27 3.29
CA ILE A 273 5.89 1.31 2.45
C ILE A 273 7.41 1.29 2.66
N VAL A 274 8.16 1.32 1.56
CA VAL A 274 9.64 1.29 1.56
C VAL A 274 10.26 2.22 0.48
N PRO A 275 11.42 2.84 0.74
CA PRO A 275 12.09 2.96 2.04
C PRO A 275 11.38 4.01 2.90
N VAL A 276 11.53 3.92 4.22
CA VAL A 276 11.12 5.00 5.12
C VAL A 276 12.29 5.51 5.96
N SER A 277 12.21 6.80 6.28
CA SER A 277 13.12 7.43 7.24
C SER A 277 12.47 7.52 8.62
N PHE A 278 13.28 7.70 9.66
CA PHE A 278 12.81 7.93 11.02
C PHE A 278 11.76 9.05 11.11
N PHE A 279 11.92 10.12 10.32
CA PHE A 279 10.99 11.23 10.29
C PHE A 279 9.60 10.86 9.77
N ALA A 280 9.47 9.82 8.93
CA ALA A 280 8.20 9.38 8.37
C ALA A 280 7.20 8.89 9.44
N PHE A 281 7.71 8.37 10.57
CA PHE A 281 6.89 7.94 11.70
C PHE A 281 6.25 9.10 12.48
N TYR A 282 6.82 10.30 12.39
CA TYR A 282 6.29 11.51 13.04
C TYR A 282 5.36 12.33 12.15
N GLN A 283 5.13 11.87 10.91
CA GLN A 283 4.18 12.49 9.98
C GLN A 283 2.85 11.75 10.09
N SER A 284 1.79 12.50 10.39
CA SER A 284 0.43 11.98 10.34
C SER A 284 -0.22 12.37 9.00
N PRO A 285 -1.12 11.55 8.42
CA PRO A 285 -1.95 11.97 7.29
C PRO A 285 -2.71 13.29 7.56
N ASP A 286 -3.13 13.54 8.80
CA ASP A 286 -3.77 14.81 9.20
C ASP A 286 -2.88 16.04 8.96
N ASP A 287 -1.55 15.87 8.97
CA ASP A 287 -0.62 16.96 8.70
C ASP A 287 -0.78 17.50 7.27
N TYR A 288 -1.17 16.64 6.32
CA TYR A 288 -1.35 16.99 4.92
C TYR A 288 -2.75 17.55 4.63
N ASN A 289 -3.73 17.25 5.47
CA ASN A 289 -5.10 17.80 5.38
C ASN A 289 -5.24 19.17 6.06
N GLY A 290 -4.25 19.59 6.85
CA GLY A 290 -4.20 20.87 7.56
C GLY A 290 -3.48 21.99 6.80
N ARG A 291 -3.54 23.22 7.35
CA ARG A 291 -2.68 24.31 6.88
C ARG A 291 -1.23 23.99 7.24
N TRP A 292 -0.33 24.07 6.26
CA TRP A 292 1.09 23.72 6.42
C TRP A 292 1.77 24.30 7.67
N ILE A 293 1.41 25.54 8.06
CA ILE A 293 1.99 26.20 9.25
C ILE A 293 1.57 25.52 10.56
N ILE A 294 0.32 25.10 10.69
CA ILE A 294 -0.21 24.41 11.88
C ILE A 294 0.37 23.00 11.91
N SER A 295 0.36 22.31 10.77
CA SER A 295 0.91 20.95 10.64
C SER A 295 2.40 20.89 10.96
N SER A 296 3.18 21.88 10.50
CA SER A 296 4.62 21.98 10.80
C SER A 296 4.86 22.26 12.28
N PHE A 297 4.05 23.12 12.90
CA PHE A 297 4.12 23.37 14.33
C PHE A 297 3.81 22.12 15.16
N LEU A 298 2.77 21.37 14.81
CA LEU A 298 2.44 20.09 15.46
C LEU A 298 3.55 19.06 15.29
N ARG A 299 4.15 18.96 14.09
CA ARG A 299 5.30 18.09 13.83
C ARG A 299 6.51 18.45 14.70
N MET A 300 6.77 19.74 14.89
CA MET A 300 7.83 20.22 15.78
C MET A 300 7.53 19.88 17.24
N ILE A 301 6.28 20.03 17.70
CA ILE A 301 5.86 19.60 19.04
C ILE A 301 6.13 18.10 19.21
N ARG A 302 5.72 17.24 18.27
CA ARG A 302 5.97 15.79 18.38
C ARG A 302 7.45 15.46 18.50
N MET A 303 8.30 16.12 17.72
CA MET A 303 9.76 15.92 17.77
C MET A 303 10.36 16.39 19.10
N MET A 304 9.94 17.56 19.61
CA MET A 304 10.38 18.06 20.91
C MET A 304 9.89 17.18 22.06
N SER A 305 8.63 16.72 21.99
CA SER A 305 8.08 15.79 22.97
C SER A 305 8.84 14.47 23.00
N PHE A 306 9.27 13.94 21.85
CA PHE A 306 10.14 12.77 21.78
C PHE A 306 11.48 13.01 22.49
N LEU A 307 12.15 14.13 22.21
CA LEU A 307 13.42 14.48 22.86
C LEU A 307 13.25 14.63 24.38
N ILE A 308 12.19 15.30 24.83
CA ILE A 308 11.90 15.46 26.25
C ILE A 308 11.58 14.12 26.90
N ALA A 309 10.72 13.30 26.30
CA ALA A 309 10.35 11.99 26.85
C ALA A 309 11.57 11.06 26.99
N PHE A 310 12.50 11.10 26.04
CA PHE A 310 13.72 10.31 26.09
C PHE A 310 14.74 10.86 27.11
N THR A 311 14.91 12.18 27.18
CA THR A 311 15.97 12.80 28.01
C THR A 311 15.56 13.07 29.45
N LEU A 312 14.27 13.31 29.73
CA LEU A 312 13.77 13.73 31.04
C LEU A 312 14.01 12.66 32.13
N PRO A 313 13.77 11.35 31.91
CA PRO A 313 14.09 10.32 32.90
C PRO A 313 15.59 10.24 33.19
N ALA A 314 16.43 10.37 32.16
CA ALA A 314 17.88 10.34 32.31
C ALA A 314 18.39 11.55 33.12
N VAL A 315 17.88 12.75 32.83
CA VAL A 315 18.20 13.98 33.57
C VAL A 315 17.72 13.89 35.01
N TYR A 316 16.54 13.33 35.25
CA TYR A 316 15.99 13.11 36.59
C TYR A 316 16.91 12.22 37.44
N ILE A 317 17.29 11.04 36.92
CA ILE A 317 18.20 10.11 37.60
C ILE A 317 19.56 10.76 37.84
N ALA A 318 20.13 11.44 36.85
CA ALA A 318 21.43 12.10 36.98
C ALA A 318 21.42 13.22 38.03
N THR A 319 20.32 13.96 38.14
CA THR A 319 20.17 15.06 39.11
C THR A 319 20.09 14.51 40.53
N ILE A 320 19.28 13.47 40.77
CA ILE A 320 19.14 12.87 42.10
C ILE A 320 20.42 12.15 42.53
N ALA A 321 21.06 11.42 41.62
CA ALA A 321 22.22 10.61 41.94
C ALA A 321 23.52 11.42 42.13
N PHE A 322 23.74 12.48 41.34
CA PHE A 322 25.03 13.18 41.30
C PHE A 322 24.96 14.67 41.65
N HIS A 323 23.84 15.35 41.41
CA HIS A 323 23.74 16.81 41.54
C HIS A 323 22.51 17.25 42.34
N SER A 324 22.28 16.63 43.50
CA SER A 324 21.12 16.93 44.35
C SER A 324 21.08 18.38 44.87
N ALA A 325 22.22 19.08 44.84
CA ALA A 325 22.34 20.49 45.21
C ALA A 325 21.68 21.47 44.22
N ILE A 326 21.32 21.01 43.01
CA ILE A 326 20.58 21.82 42.02
C ILE A 326 19.10 21.96 42.42
N LEU A 327 18.59 21.04 43.24
CA LEU A 327 17.20 21.03 43.68
C LEU A 327 16.98 22.02 44.83
N PRO A 328 15.82 22.71 44.88
CA PRO A 328 15.43 23.48 46.06
C PRO A 328 15.47 22.62 47.32
N LEU A 329 15.94 23.19 48.42
CA LEU A 329 16.25 22.45 49.66
C LEU A 329 15.04 21.69 50.22
N GLU A 330 13.84 22.26 50.07
CA GLU A 330 12.57 21.63 50.48
C GLU A 330 12.25 20.38 49.63
N LEU A 331 12.52 20.43 48.32
CA LEU A 331 12.29 19.32 47.40
C LEU A 331 13.30 18.20 47.64
N ALA A 332 14.57 18.56 47.81
CA ALA A 332 15.66 17.63 48.10
C ALA A 332 15.44 16.86 49.41
N HIS A 333 14.95 17.54 50.46
CA HIS A 333 14.61 16.88 51.72
C HIS A 333 13.43 15.92 51.59
N THR A 334 12.40 16.30 50.82
CA THR A 334 11.25 15.44 50.57
C THR A 334 11.65 14.17 49.82
N ILE A 335 12.48 14.29 48.77
CA ILE A 335 12.99 13.16 47.99
C ILE A 335 13.91 12.27 48.83
N LYS A 336 14.80 12.86 49.66
CA LYS A 336 15.68 12.06 50.53
C LYS A 336 14.89 11.26 51.55
N LYS A 337 13.83 11.83 52.11
CA LYS A 337 12.93 11.16 53.07
C LYS A 337 12.10 10.05 52.41
N SER A 338 11.72 10.21 51.13
CA SER A 338 11.02 9.15 50.40
C SER A 338 11.96 8.00 50.03
N LEU A 339 13.23 8.28 49.73
CA LEU A 339 14.26 7.30 49.39
C LEU A 339 14.87 6.59 50.61
N GLU A 340 14.81 7.17 51.81
CA GLU A 340 15.39 6.60 53.04
C GLU A 340 14.85 5.20 53.38
N ASN A 341 13.65 4.84 52.90
CA ASN A 341 13.02 3.54 53.13
C ASN A 341 13.06 2.62 51.90
N VAL A 342 13.71 3.02 50.81
CA VAL A 342 13.76 2.25 49.56
C VAL A 342 15.04 1.41 49.53
N PRO A 343 14.94 0.06 49.43
CA PRO A 343 16.10 -0.82 49.53
C PRO A 343 16.97 -0.86 48.25
N PHE A 344 16.51 -0.26 47.15
CA PHE A 344 17.18 -0.33 45.85
C PHE A 344 17.74 1.03 45.40
N PRO A 345 18.88 1.06 44.67
CA PRO A 345 19.36 2.26 43.99
C PRO A 345 18.37 2.74 42.92
N ALA A 346 18.32 4.06 42.69
CA ALA A 346 17.39 4.69 41.74
C ALA A 346 17.41 4.08 40.32
N ILE A 347 18.58 3.59 39.86
CA ILE A 347 18.69 2.93 38.55
C ILE A 347 17.95 1.58 38.50
N VAL A 348 18.02 0.79 39.57
CA VAL A 348 17.36 -0.52 39.67
C VAL A 348 15.86 -0.33 39.79
N GLU A 349 15.43 0.68 40.54
CA GLU A 349 14.03 1.08 40.64
C GLU A 349 13.46 1.52 39.29
N ALA A 350 14.18 2.38 38.55
CA ALA A 350 13.76 2.83 37.23
C ALA A 350 13.64 1.67 36.23
N MET A 351 14.59 0.73 36.21
CA MET A 351 14.50 -0.45 35.36
C MET A 351 13.30 -1.33 35.72
N LEU A 352 13.01 -1.50 37.01
CA LEU A 352 11.87 -2.29 37.47
C LEU A 352 10.55 -1.60 37.13
N LEU A 353 10.46 -0.28 37.27
CA LEU A 353 9.30 0.50 36.82
C LEU A 353 9.09 0.38 35.31
N GLU A 354 10.14 0.46 34.49
CA GLU A 354 10.03 0.30 33.04
C GLU A 354 9.47 -1.08 32.66
N VAL A 355 9.94 -2.15 33.31
CA VAL A 355 9.39 -3.50 33.12
C VAL A 355 7.92 -3.57 33.53
N ILE A 356 7.54 -2.96 34.67
CA ILE A 356 6.15 -2.90 35.10
C ILE A 356 5.30 -2.13 34.08
N PHE A 357 5.80 -1.00 33.56
CA PHE A 357 5.10 -0.21 32.54
C PHE A 357 4.88 -1.00 31.27
N GLU A 358 5.88 -1.76 30.80
CA GLU A 358 5.71 -2.59 29.60
C GLU A 358 4.71 -3.75 29.83
N VAL A 359 4.72 -4.35 31.03
CA VAL A 359 3.71 -5.35 31.41
C VAL A 359 2.30 -4.74 31.44
N LEU A 360 2.15 -3.55 32.02
CA LEU A 360 0.87 -2.83 32.06
C LEU A 360 0.41 -2.44 30.67
N ARG A 361 1.32 -2.00 29.80
CA ARG A 361 1.04 -1.64 28.41
C ARG A 361 0.57 -2.85 27.61
N GLU A 362 1.28 -3.97 27.69
CA GLU A 362 0.93 -5.22 27.00
C GLU A 362 -0.43 -5.77 27.51
N ALA A 363 -0.67 -5.69 28.81
CA ALA A 363 -1.97 -6.03 29.38
C ALA A 363 -3.07 -5.07 28.89
N GLY A 364 -2.78 -3.78 28.80
CA GLY A 364 -3.69 -2.73 28.34
C GLY A 364 -4.12 -2.89 26.88
N MET A 365 -3.19 -3.23 25.98
CA MET A 365 -3.49 -3.40 24.54
C MET A 365 -4.39 -4.62 24.25
N ARG A 366 -4.41 -5.61 25.13
CA ARG A 366 -5.24 -6.83 24.99
C ARG A 366 -6.60 -6.71 25.67
N LEU A 367 -6.84 -5.62 26.41
CA LEU A 367 -8.11 -5.37 27.08
C LEU A 367 -9.05 -4.55 26.15
N PRO A 368 -10.37 -4.83 26.15
CA PRO A 368 -11.32 -4.04 25.38
C PRO A 368 -11.22 -2.54 25.73
N SER A 369 -11.39 -1.69 24.71
CA SER A 369 -11.15 -0.22 24.74
C SER A 369 -11.75 0.55 25.92
N ARG A 370 -12.79 0.01 26.59
CA ARG A 370 -13.41 0.59 27.79
C ARG A 370 -12.61 0.41 29.09
N VAL A 371 -11.66 -0.53 29.16
CA VAL A 371 -10.83 -0.80 30.35
C VAL A 371 -9.43 -0.19 30.21
N GLY A 372 -8.91 -0.05 28.99
CA GLY A 372 -7.60 0.55 28.71
C GLY A 372 -7.47 2.01 29.16
N GLN A 373 -8.54 2.81 29.06
CA GLN A 373 -8.56 4.19 29.57
C GLN A 373 -8.31 4.27 31.09
N THR A 374 -8.70 3.25 31.85
CA THR A 374 -8.55 3.21 33.31
C THR A 374 -7.10 2.96 33.72
N ILE A 375 -6.35 2.15 32.97
CA ILE A 375 -4.91 1.88 33.24
C ILE A 375 -4.06 3.14 32.97
N GLY A 376 -4.41 3.92 31.94
CA GLY A 376 -3.75 5.20 31.66
C GLY A 376 -3.89 6.21 32.81
N ILE A 377 -5.01 6.18 33.54
CA ILE A 377 -5.25 7.02 34.73
C ILE A 377 -4.42 6.53 35.93
N VAL A 378 -4.29 5.21 36.12
CA VAL A 378 -3.50 4.64 37.22
C VAL A 378 -2.00 4.90 37.02
N GLY A 379 -1.49 4.83 35.79
CA GLY A 379 -0.09 5.17 35.48
C GLY A 379 0.27 6.66 35.59
N THR A 380 -0.72 7.56 35.56
CA THR A 380 -0.50 9.02 35.74
C THR A 380 -0.63 9.50 37.18
N CYS A 381 -1.09 8.64 38.10
CA CYS A 381 -1.33 9.00 39.50
C CYS A 381 -0.16 8.69 40.46
N GLN A 382 1.01 8.30 39.94
CA GLN A 382 2.21 8.01 40.73
C GLN A 382 3.40 8.75 40.13
#